data_AF-A0A528ASX5-F1
#
_entry.id   AF-A0A528ASX5-F1
#
_cell.length_a   1.000
_cell.length_b   1.000
_cell.length_c   1.000
_cell.angle_alpha   90.00
_cell.angle_beta   90.00
_cell.angle_gamma   90.00
#
_symmetry.space_group_name_H-M   'P 1'
#
loop_
_entity.id
_entity.type
_entity.pdbx_description
1 polymer ?
#
loop_
_entity_poly.entity_id
_entity_poly.type
_entity_poly.pdbx_seq_one_letter_code
_entity_poly.pdbx_strand_id
1 'polypeptide(L)' 'AAFGLEPAATLFIDDSQKNVDGAKAAGWQSVLFTDAKTLEADLDRYGIEF' A
#
# COMPACT_ATOMS: atom_id res chain seq x y z
N ALA A 1 -18.69 5.07 -5.71
CA ALA A 1 -17.36 4.95 -5.09
C ALA A 1 -16.38 4.45 -6.16
N ALA A 2 -15.15 4.97 -6.18
CA ALA A 2 -14.15 4.57 -7.17
C ALA A 2 -13.72 3.10 -6.94
N PHE A 3 -13.65 2.33 -8.02
CA PHE A 3 -13.13 0.96 -8.15
C PHE A 3 -13.83 -0.20 -7.42
N GLY A 4 -14.68 0.02 -6.41
CA GLY A 4 -15.41 -1.07 -5.74
C GLY A 4 -14.52 -2.08 -5.01
N LEU A 5 -13.32 -1.63 -4.63
CA LEU A 5 -12.35 -2.41 -3.86
C LEU A 5 -12.66 -2.33 -2.36
N GLU A 6 -12.35 -3.41 -1.65
CA GLU A 6 -12.38 -3.43 -0.18
C GLU A 6 -11.04 -2.88 0.34
N PRO A 7 -11.01 -1.69 0.99
CA PRO A 7 -9.77 -1.07 1.44
C PRO A 7 -8.92 -1.98 2.33
N ALA A 8 -9.56 -2.74 3.24
CA ALA A 8 -8.85 -3.62 4.16
C ALA A 8 -8.18 -4.82 3.46
N ALA A 9 -8.60 -5.15 2.24
CA ALA A 9 -8.03 -6.22 1.41
C ALA A 9 -7.22 -5.67 0.22
N THR A 10 -6.92 -4.37 0.21
CA THR A 10 -6.21 -3.71 -0.89
C THR A 10 -4.96 -3.00 -0.38
N LEU A 11 -3.82 -3.30 -1.01
CA LEU A 11 -2.55 -2.64 -0.75
C LEU A 11 -2.38 -1.41 -1.67
N PHE A 12 -2.27 -0.23 -1.05
CA PHE A 12 -1.97 1.03 -1.72
C PHE A 12 -0.47 1.37 -1.61
N ILE A 13 0.17 1.69 -2.73
CA ILE A 13 1.61 1.98 -2.81
C ILE A 13 1.76 3.34 -3.48
N ASP A 14 2.45 4.27 -2.84
CA ASP A 14 2.67 5.64 -3.33
C ASP A 14 3.98 6.18 -2.75
N ASP A 15 4.66 7.11 -3.43
CA ASP A 15 5.93 7.72 -3.01
C ASP A 15 5.74 9.01 -2.18
N SER A 16 4.49 9.45 -1.99
CA SER A 16 4.10 10.58 -1.14
C SER A 16 3.60 10.11 0.22
N GLN A 17 4.32 10.49 1.29
CA GLN A 17 3.90 10.19 2.67
C GLN A 17 2.48 10.68 2.97
N LYS A 18 2.10 11.85 2.45
CA LYS A 18 0.76 12.42 2.63
C LYS A 18 -0.33 11.50 2.06
N ASN A 19 -0.06 10.86 0.92
CA ASN A 19 -1.03 9.96 0.28
C ASN A 19 -1.14 8.65 1.06
N VAL A 20 -0.02 8.09 1.50
CA VAL A 20 0.03 6.89 2.34
C VAL A 20 -0.75 7.09 3.63
N ASP A 21 -0.56 8.24 4.31
CA ASP A 21 -1.27 8.55 5.54
C ASP A 21 -2.77 8.72 5.30
N GLY A 22 -3.15 9.38 4.19
CA GLY A 22 -4.54 9.51 3.78
C GLY A 22 -5.21 8.17 3.49
N ALA A 23 -4.51 7.26 2.81
CA ALA A 23 -5.00 5.92 2.51
C ALA A 23 -5.16 5.08 3.79
N LYS A 24 -4.18 5.12 4.71
CA LYS A 24 -4.30 4.49 6.03
C LYS A 24 -5.49 5.03 6.83
N ALA A 25 -5.68 6.35 6.84
CA ALA A 25 -6.82 6.98 7.51
C ALA A 25 -8.17 6.57 6.90
N ALA A 26 -8.18 6.24 5.60
CA ALA A 26 -9.34 5.72 4.88
C ALA A 26 -9.53 4.19 5.00
N GLY A 27 -8.71 3.50 5.82
CA GLY A 27 -8.83 2.06 6.08
C GLY A 27 -8.09 1.16 5.10
N TRP A 28 -7.21 1.71 4.27
CA TRP A 28 -6.41 0.93 3.33
C TRP A 28 -5.17 0.35 4.02
N GLN A 29 -4.71 -0.80 3.54
CA GLN A 29 -3.31 -1.18 3.75
C GLN A 29 -2.46 -0.27 2.86
N SER A 30 -1.37 0.29 3.37
CA SER A 30 -0.56 1.21 2.56
C SER A 30 0.91 1.26 2.95
N VAL A 31 1.79 1.32 1.95
CA VAL A 31 3.24 1.43 2.12
C VAL A 31 3.80 2.60 1.31
N LEU A 32 4.85 3.23 1.84
CA LEU A 32 5.57 4.30 1.15
C LEU A 32 6.63 3.69 0.24
N PHE A 33 6.55 3.98 -1.05
CA PHE A 33 7.61 3.60 -1.98
C PHE A 33 8.83 4.50 -1.76
N THR A 34 9.98 3.88 -1.49
CA THR A 34 11.28 4.56 -1.31
C THR A 34 12.31 4.02 -2.28
N ASP A 35 12.41 2.69 -2.38
CA ASP A 35 13.17 1.98 -3.39
C ASP A 35 12.58 0.57 -3.65
N ALA A 36 13.05 -0.08 -4.71
CA ALA A 36 12.56 -1.40 -5.11
C ALA A 36 12.82 -2.50 -4.08
N LYS A 37 13.96 -2.45 -3.37
CA LYS A 37 14.33 -3.47 -2.38
C LYS A 37 13.44 -3.42 -1.15
N THR A 38 13.08 -2.21 -0.73
CA THR A 38 12.16 -1.98 0.37
C THR A 38 10.75 -2.40 -0.01
N LEU A 39 10.32 -2.09 -1.23
CA LEU A 39 9.01 -2.53 -1.72
C LEU A 39 8.92 -4.07 -1.81
N GLU A 40 9.96 -4.74 -2.31
CA GLU A 40 10.03 -6.21 -2.35
C GLU A 40 9.83 -6.81 -0.95
N ALA A 41 10.58 -6.33 0.05
CA ALA A 41 10.43 -6.78 1.43
C ALA A 41 9.05 -6.46 2.03
N ASP A 42 8.42 -5.35 1.63
CA ASP A 42 7.07 -5.03 2.07
C ASP A 42 6.04 -5.97 1.42
N LEU A 43 6.18 -6.30 0.14
CA LEU A 43 5.29 -7.23 -0.56
C LEU A 43 5.39 -8.65 -0.01
N ASP A 44 6.60 -9.11 0.33
CA ASP A 44 6.82 -10.39 1.01
C ASP A 44 6.05 -10.47 2.34
N ARG A 45 6.02 -9.37 3.12
CA ARG A 45 5.26 -9.29 4.39
C ARG A 45 3.75 -9.41 4.19
N TYR A 46 3.25 -9.05 3.01
CA TYR A 46 1.86 -9.25 2.60
C TYR A 46 1.62 -10.58 1.89
N GLY A 47 2.65 -11.43 1.75
CA GLY A 47 2.56 -12.73 1.07
C GLY A 47 2.46 -12.61 -0.44
N ILE A 48 2.99 -11.53 -1.03
CA ILE A 48 2.99 -11.27 -2.47
C ILE A 48 4.41 -11.47 -2.99
N GLU A 49 4.66 -12.58 -3.67
CA GLU A 49 5.97 -12.96 -4.22
C GLU A 49 5.99 -12.77 -5.76
N PHE A 50 7.17 -12.45 -6.32
CA PHE A 50 7.39 -12.28 -7.77
C PHE A 50 8.44 -13.25 -8.33
#